data_AF-A0A2T5J8K8-F1
#
_entry.id   AF-A0A2T5J8K8-F1
#
_cell.length_a   1.000
_cell.length_b   1.000
_cell.length_c   1.000
_cell.angle_alpha   90.00
_cell.angle_beta   90.00
_cell.angle_gamma   90.00
#
_symmetry.space_group_name_H-M   'P 1'
#
loop_
_entity.id
_entity.type
_entity.pdbx_description
1 polymer ?
#
loop_
_entity_poly.entity_id
_entity_poly.type
_entity_poly.pdbx_seq_one_letter_code
_entity_poly.pdbx_strand_id
1 'polypeptide(L)'
;MLSFLDLKKNNKKSREGLKQIKVALLADSASQFINQAVSGYGFEFGLNLDIYEADYNQIERQVFDPSSELYEAGPAYVIILRSTEHLLKDFYKSQDRAGFADHIIAQTEALYQQLSARLSARVIINTYIEIDDKVFGNYANKTHVSFTYQLRKINLGLMDLARQNKNLFIADLASLAAHRGYEHVFDTKMYISADMVFNIDFVPTVAHALTQIISAIAGSFKKCLVLDLDNTTWGGIIGDDGMEGIQIGYLGMGKAFTELQLWCKELKRRGIILAVCSKNTEAIAIEPFNSHPDMVLKIDDIAIFVANWENKVDNIRHIQQVLNIGFDSMVFLDDNPFEREMVKSGIPDITVPELPEDPAEYVQYLRTLNLFETASYTEEDAQRTQQYQQEAKRTQLQNSFTSEQDFLQSLQMLADVKSFDKFNTPRVSQLTQRSNQFNLRTVRYTEDDIAQLATSGDFITLSFNLGDKFGDHGLIAVVILKALSAQELFVDSWIMSCRVLKRGMEQFTLNTIVAAASASGFKKIVGEYLPTKKNALVKDHYLNLGFTPVNDRWELDVTAYQPKEVYITQKD
;
A
#
# COMPACT_ATOMS: atom_id res chain seq x y z
N MET A 1 5.39 8.29 -18.31
CA MET A 1 4.57 9.24 -17.52
C MET A 1 3.67 10.01 -18.50
N LEU A 2 2.44 10.34 -18.12
CA LEU A 2 1.51 11.06 -19.00
C LEU A 2 1.89 12.55 -19.10
N SER A 3 1.60 13.16 -20.24
CA SER A 3 1.74 14.62 -20.38
C SER A 3 0.62 15.36 -19.66
N PHE A 4 0.82 16.65 -19.36
CA PHE A 4 -0.24 17.49 -18.78
C PHE A 4 -1.51 17.53 -19.66
N LEU A 5 -1.35 17.52 -20.99
CA LEU A 5 -2.47 17.52 -21.93
C LEU A 5 -3.27 16.22 -21.85
N ASP A 6 -2.63 15.08 -21.63
CA ASP A 6 -3.33 13.80 -21.50
C ASP A 6 -4.12 13.74 -20.19
N LEU A 7 -3.55 14.23 -19.09
CA LEU A 7 -4.25 14.35 -17.81
C LEU A 7 -5.46 15.30 -17.92
N LYS A 8 -5.33 16.41 -18.65
CA LYS A 8 -6.45 17.31 -18.91
C LYS A 8 -7.55 16.65 -19.74
N LYS A 9 -7.21 15.77 -20.69
CA LYS A 9 -8.20 14.97 -21.43
C LYS A 9 -8.91 13.97 -20.50
N ASN A 10 -8.19 13.37 -19.55
CA ASN A 10 -8.77 12.43 -18.58
C ASN A 10 -9.87 13.07 -17.72
N ASN A 11 -9.78 14.36 -17.43
CA ASN A 11 -10.82 15.08 -16.69
C ASN A 11 -12.17 15.15 -17.41
N LYS A 12 -12.23 14.85 -18.71
CA LYS A 12 -13.47 14.79 -19.49
C LYS A 12 -14.09 13.39 -19.59
N LYS A 13 -13.39 12.35 -19.11
CA LYS A 13 -13.87 10.97 -19.14
C LYS A 13 -14.90 10.72 -18.04
N SER A 14 -15.81 9.76 -18.26
CA SER A 14 -16.82 9.39 -17.25
C SER A 14 -16.14 8.86 -15.98
N ARG A 15 -16.64 9.30 -14.82
CA ARG A 15 -16.20 8.87 -13.48
C ARG A 15 -17.14 7.83 -12.85
N GLU A 16 -18.10 7.33 -13.60
CA GLU A 16 -19.11 6.40 -13.12
C GLU A 16 -18.48 5.10 -12.61
N GLY A 17 -18.87 4.66 -11.41
CA GLY A 17 -18.33 3.46 -10.76
C GLY A 17 -16.93 3.60 -10.14
N LEU A 18 -16.31 4.78 -10.21
CA LEU A 18 -15.04 5.06 -9.52
C LEU A 18 -15.29 5.43 -8.05
N LYS A 19 -14.34 5.08 -7.18
CA LYS A 19 -14.42 5.41 -5.75
C LYS A 19 -14.28 6.92 -5.56
N GLN A 20 -15.31 7.56 -4.99
CA GLN A 20 -15.25 8.99 -4.66
C GLN A 20 -14.37 9.23 -3.44
N ILE A 21 -13.48 10.22 -3.54
CA ILE A 21 -12.60 10.67 -2.46
C ILE A 21 -12.58 12.19 -2.47
N LYS A 22 -12.91 12.80 -1.32
CA LYS A 22 -12.80 14.24 -1.12
C LYS A 22 -11.37 14.63 -0.77
N VAL A 23 -10.82 15.62 -1.47
CA VAL A 23 -9.46 16.12 -1.30
C VAL A 23 -9.51 17.64 -1.17
N ALA A 24 -8.71 18.21 -0.28
CA ALA A 24 -8.43 19.64 -0.25
C ALA A 24 -7.01 19.89 -0.76
N LEU A 25 -6.81 20.91 -1.59
CA LEU A 25 -5.52 21.37 -2.08
C LEU A 25 -5.30 22.82 -1.63
N LEU A 26 -4.29 23.04 -0.80
CA LEU A 26 -3.88 24.35 -0.33
C LEU A 26 -2.45 24.61 -0.77
N ALA A 27 -2.20 25.77 -1.38
CA ALA A 27 -0.88 26.13 -1.87
C ALA A 27 -0.53 27.59 -1.60
N ASP A 28 0.76 27.87 -1.45
CA ASP A 28 1.31 29.24 -1.38
C ASP A 28 1.48 29.88 -2.76
N SER A 29 1.43 29.06 -3.81
CA SER A 29 1.66 29.41 -5.22
C SER A 29 0.49 28.96 -6.10
N ALA A 30 0.50 29.33 -7.39
CA ALA A 30 -0.59 28.98 -8.31
C ALA A 30 -0.75 27.45 -8.48
N SER A 31 -1.90 26.90 -8.05
CA SER A 31 -2.17 25.45 -7.97
C SER A 31 -3.08 24.88 -9.07
N GLN A 32 -3.60 25.71 -9.98
CA GLN A 32 -4.70 25.30 -10.88
C GLN A 32 -4.31 24.14 -11.81
N PHE A 33 -3.06 24.11 -12.28
CA PHE A 33 -2.57 23.00 -13.11
C PHE A 33 -2.25 21.76 -12.29
N ILE A 34 -1.80 21.90 -11.04
CA ILE A 34 -1.65 20.77 -10.13
C ILE A 34 -3.02 20.14 -9.86
N ASN A 35 -4.04 20.94 -9.55
CA ASN A 35 -5.41 20.47 -9.35
C ASN A 35 -5.91 19.65 -10.55
N GLN A 36 -5.78 20.20 -11.77
CA GLN A 36 -6.16 19.50 -13.00
C GLN A 36 -5.41 18.19 -13.21
N ALA A 37 -4.10 18.18 -12.94
CA ALA A 37 -3.26 17.00 -13.12
C ALA A 37 -3.55 15.92 -12.07
N VAL A 38 -3.77 16.29 -10.80
CA VAL A 38 -4.16 15.38 -9.71
C VAL A 38 -5.51 14.73 -10.01
N SER A 39 -6.51 15.52 -10.44
CA SER A 39 -7.80 14.96 -10.87
C SER A 39 -7.64 13.99 -12.05
N GLY A 40 -6.78 14.32 -13.01
CA GLY A 40 -6.51 13.51 -14.20
C GLY A 40 -5.83 12.19 -13.86
N TYR A 41 -4.89 12.18 -12.91
CA TYR A 41 -4.29 10.96 -12.39
C TYR A 41 -5.26 10.16 -11.51
N GLY A 42 -6.15 10.85 -10.78
CA GLY A 42 -7.24 10.19 -10.06
C GLY A 42 -7.97 9.21 -10.96
N PHE A 43 -8.29 9.61 -12.20
CA PHE A 43 -8.93 8.74 -13.18
C PHE A 43 -8.08 7.51 -13.51
N GLU A 44 -6.79 7.69 -13.79
CA GLU A 44 -5.86 6.60 -14.12
C GLU A 44 -5.70 5.60 -12.96
N PHE A 45 -5.80 6.07 -11.73
CA PHE A 45 -5.77 5.21 -10.53
C PHE A 45 -7.15 4.66 -10.14
N GLY A 46 -8.20 4.89 -10.94
CA GLY A 46 -9.56 4.39 -10.66
C GLY A 46 -10.28 5.13 -9.53
N LEU A 47 -9.93 6.40 -9.31
CA LEU A 47 -10.46 7.27 -8.27
C LEU A 47 -11.24 8.45 -8.88
N ASN A 48 -12.34 8.82 -8.23
CA ASN A 48 -13.05 10.06 -8.48
C ASN A 48 -12.68 11.07 -7.39
N LEU A 49 -11.66 11.90 -7.68
CA LEU A 49 -11.18 12.92 -6.74
C LEU A 49 -12.07 14.16 -6.84
N ASP A 50 -12.81 14.43 -5.78
CA ASP A 50 -13.61 15.63 -5.56
C ASP A 50 -12.73 16.64 -4.83
N ILE A 51 -12.15 17.58 -5.58
CA ILE A 51 -11.07 18.46 -5.09
C ILE A 51 -11.62 19.85 -4.77
N TYR A 52 -11.58 20.22 -3.50
CA TYR A 52 -11.65 21.61 -3.06
C TYR A 52 -10.26 22.25 -3.22
N GLU A 53 -10.16 23.30 -4.03
CA GLU A 53 -8.94 24.09 -4.19
C GLU A 53 -9.09 25.41 -3.43
N ALA A 54 -8.20 25.66 -2.47
CA ALA A 54 -8.17 26.94 -1.77
C ALA A 54 -7.66 28.05 -2.68
N ASP A 55 -8.13 29.27 -2.43
CA ASP A 55 -7.59 30.46 -3.09
C ASP A 55 -6.09 30.61 -2.84
N TYR A 56 -5.44 31.30 -3.78
CA TYR A 56 -4.00 31.56 -3.78
C TYR A 56 -3.49 32.09 -2.43
N ASN A 57 -2.47 31.43 -1.88
CA ASN A 57 -1.75 31.82 -0.66
C ASN A 57 -2.67 31.99 0.56
N GLN A 58 -3.60 31.06 0.76
CA GLN A 58 -4.53 31.05 1.90
C GLN A 58 -4.39 29.83 2.83
N ILE A 59 -3.23 29.15 2.84
CA ILE A 59 -3.02 27.95 3.67
C ILE A 59 -3.39 28.22 5.14
N GLU A 60 -2.76 29.20 5.77
CA GLU A 60 -2.99 29.53 7.19
C GLU A 60 -4.42 29.98 7.44
N ARG A 61 -4.97 30.82 6.54
CA ARG A 61 -6.34 31.32 6.68
C ARG A 61 -7.34 30.17 6.72
N GLN A 62 -7.24 29.24 5.78
CA GLN A 62 -8.15 28.10 5.69
C GLN A 62 -7.99 27.14 6.87
N VAL A 63 -6.78 26.95 7.40
CA VAL A 63 -6.51 26.02 8.51
C VAL A 63 -6.86 26.61 9.88
N PHE A 64 -6.63 27.91 10.11
CA PHE A 64 -6.85 28.49 11.44
C PHE A 64 -8.28 29.04 11.63
N ASP A 65 -9.01 29.36 10.56
CA ASP A 65 -10.41 29.78 10.64
C ASP A 65 -11.34 28.54 10.66
N PRO A 66 -12.02 28.24 11.78
CA PRO A 66 -12.91 27.08 11.87
C PRO A 66 -14.14 27.16 10.96
N SER A 67 -14.45 28.35 10.42
CA SER A 67 -15.59 28.60 9.52
C SER A 67 -15.20 28.61 8.05
N SER A 68 -13.96 28.24 7.72
CA SER A 68 -13.44 28.24 6.36
C SER A 68 -14.07 27.17 5.47
N GLU A 69 -13.98 27.38 4.16
CA GLU A 69 -14.52 26.45 3.15
C GLU A 69 -13.80 25.09 3.17
N LEU A 70 -12.56 25.04 3.67
CA LEU A 70 -11.84 23.79 3.92
C LEU A 70 -12.64 22.85 4.85
N TYR A 71 -13.17 23.37 5.95
CA TYR A 71 -13.90 22.58 6.93
C TYR A 71 -15.31 22.23 6.44
N GLU A 72 -15.94 23.11 5.68
CA GLU A 72 -17.22 22.83 5.00
C GLU A 72 -17.08 21.69 3.99
N ALA A 73 -15.98 21.64 3.22
CA ALA A 73 -15.73 20.61 2.24
C ALA A 73 -15.63 19.19 2.87
N GLY A 74 -15.15 19.11 4.11
CA GLY A 74 -14.97 17.86 4.86
C GLY A 74 -14.08 16.84 4.14
N PRO A 75 -12.83 17.21 3.77
CA PRO A 75 -11.98 16.37 2.95
C PRO A 75 -11.46 15.14 3.72
N ALA A 76 -11.26 14.02 3.00
CA ALA A 76 -10.57 12.84 3.54
C ALA A 76 -9.04 12.98 3.45
N TYR A 77 -8.55 13.84 2.54
CA TYR A 77 -7.14 14.14 2.34
C TYR A 77 -6.93 15.65 2.24
N VAL A 78 -5.89 16.17 2.87
CA VAL A 78 -5.50 17.58 2.78
C VAL A 78 -4.08 17.65 2.24
N ILE A 79 -3.91 18.23 1.05
CA ILE A 79 -2.61 18.46 0.43
C ILE A 79 -2.20 19.91 0.72
N ILE A 80 -1.02 20.08 1.31
CA ILE A 80 -0.40 21.39 1.51
C ILE A 80 0.87 21.45 0.65
N LEU A 81 0.89 22.36 -0.31
CA LEU A 81 2.03 22.62 -1.17
C LEU A 81 2.69 23.95 -0.81
N ARG A 82 3.96 23.89 -0.44
CA ARG A 82 4.80 25.06 -0.18
C ARG A 82 5.99 25.09 -1.13
N SER A 83 6.23 26.24 -1.72
CA SER A 83 7.30 26.46 -2.68
C SER A 83 8.61 26.87 -1.98
N THR A 84 9.74 26.43 -2.53
CA THR A 84 11.04 26.88 -2.02
C THR A 84 11.27 28.36 -2.36
N GLU A 85 10.66 28.86 -3.42
CA GLU A 85 10.79 30.23 -3.89
C GLU A 85 10.15 31.23 -2.91
N HIS A 86 8.98 30.90 -2.35
CA HIS A 86 8.36 31.71 -1.30
C HIS A 86 9.15 31.57 0.01
N LEU A 87 9.57 30.35 0.37
CA LEU A 87 10.41 30.11 1.55
C LEU A 87 11.72 30.92 1.50
N LEU A 88 12.37 31.01 0.34
CA LEU A 88 13.60 31.78 0.14
C LEU A 88 13.35 33.29 0.34
N LYS A 89 12.25 33.82 -0.19
CA LYS A 89 11.85 35.22 0.02
C LYS A 89 11.64 35.51 1.51
N ASP A 90 11.04 34.59 2.26
CA ASP A 90 10.82 34.75 3.69
C ASP A 90 12.12 34.65 4.48
N PHE A 91 13.00 33.71 4.10
CA PHE A 91 14.33 33.60 4.67
C PHE A 91 15.14 34.90 4.51
N TYR A 92 15.09 35.52 3.32
CA TYR A 92 15.79 36.80 3.09
C TYR A 92 15.27 37.95 3.93
N LYS A 93 13.98 37.93 4.30
CA LYS A 93 13.36 38.93 5.19
C LYS A 93 13.57 38.62 6.67
N SER A 94 13.89 37.37 7.02
CA SER A 94 14.04 36.92 8.40
C SER A 94 15.21 37.61 9.10
N GLN A 95 14.96 38.10 10.31
CA GLN A 95 15.99 38.60 11.22
C GLN A 95 16.67 37.47 12.00
N ASP A 96 15.94 36.37 12.28
CA ASP A 96 16.49 35.17 12.88
C ASP A 96 16.76 34.12 11.79
N ARG A 97 17.98 34.14 11.24
CA ARG A 97 18.42 33.16 10.24
C ARG A 97 18.84 31.83 10.85
N ALA A 98 19.26 31.83 12.12
CA ALA A 98 19.75 30.63 12.79
C ALA A 98 18.58 29.70 13.19
N GLY A 99 17.48 30.27 13.67
CA GLY A 99 16.26 29.58 14.06
C GLY A 99 15.21 29.43 12.95
N PHE A 100 15.49 29.87 11.72
CA PHE A 100 14.51 29.89 10.63
C PHE A 100 13.85 28.53 10.38
N ALA A 101 14.63 27.46 10.30
CA ALA A 101 14.15 26.11 10.08
C ALA A 101 13.24 25.63 11.20
N ASP A 102 13.62 25.87 12.45
CA ASP A 102 12.83 25.48 13.62
C ASP A 102 11.48 26.20 13.60
N HIS A 103 11.45 27.46 13.18
CA HIS A 103 10.21 28.21 13.00
C HIS A 103 9.30 27.59 11.93
N ILE A 104 9.85 27.25 10.76
CA ILE A 104 9.08 26.65 9.65
C ILE A 104 8.56 25.25 10.02
N ILE A 105 9.37 24.45 10.72
CA ILE A 105 8.98 23.13 11.24
C ILE A 105 7.83 23.30 12.24
N ALA A 106 7.96 24.21 13.20
CA ALA A 106 6.92 24.48 14.21
C ALA A 106 5.63 25.02 13.59
N GLN A 107 5.70 25.86 12.56
CA GLN A 107 4.53 26.32 11.81
C GLN A 107 3.83 25.15 11.09
N THR A 108 4.61 24.27 10.46
CA THR A 108 4.05 23.10 9.77
C THR A 108 3.40 22.14 10.75
N GLU A 109 4.02 21.91 11.91
CA GLU A 109 3.44 21.13 13.00
C GLU A 109 2.14 21.76 13.50
N ALA A 110 2.10 23.08 13.72
CA ALA A 110 0.89 23.77 14.17
C ALA A 110 -0.27 23.63 13.16
N LEU A 111 0.00 23.74 11.86
CA LEU A 111 -0.99 23.48 10.81
C LEU A 111 -1.52 22.04 10.89
N TYR A 112 -0.62 21.06 10.99
CA TYR A 112 -1.02 19.65 11.12
C TYR A 112 -1.87 19.41 12.38
N GLN A 113 -1.48 19.95 13.54
CA GLN A 113 -2.24 19.80 14.78
C GLN A 113 -3.63 20.42 14.71
N GLN A 114 -3.79 21.57 14.04
CA GLN A 114 -5.12 22.16 13.84
C GLN A 114 -5.98 21.32 12.90
N LEU A 115 -5.40 20.78 11.83
CA LEU A 115 -6.10 19.89 10.91
C LEU A 115 -6.53 18.59 11.61
N SER A 116 -5.62 17.93 12.32
CA SER A 116 -5.89 16.66 13.01
C SER A 116 -6.91 16.81 14.15
N ALA A 117 -6.95 17.96 14.82
CA ALA A 117 -7.93 18.25 15.87
C ALA A 117 -9.36 18.42 15.35
N ARG A 118 -9.54 18.76 14.06
CA ARG A 118 -10.86 19.09 13.48
C ARG A 118 -11.31 18.12 12.37
N LEU A 119 -10.37 17.45 11.72
CA LEU A 119 -10.62 16.54 10.61
C LEU A 119 -9.95 15.19 10.88
N SER A 120 -10.64 14.11 10.54
CA SER A 120 -10.05 12.76 10.45
C SER A 120 -9.29 12.55 9.12
N ALA A 121 -8.76 13.63 8.55
CA ALA A 121 -8.13 13.64 7.24
C ALA A 121 -6.66 13.17 7.30
N ARG A 122 -6.17 12.61 6.20
CA ARG A 122 -4.73 12.37 6.00
C ARG A 122 -4.11 13.62 5.39
N VAL A 123 -3.03 14.11 5.99
CA VAL A 123 -2.36 15.33 5.53
C VAL A 123 -1.14 14.93 4.70
N ILE A 124 -0.99 15.52 3.51
CA ILE A 124 0.15 15.34 2.63
C ILE A 124 0.87 16.68 2.51
N ILE A 125 2.13 16.73 2.93
CA ILE A 125 3.02 17.89 2.77
C ILE A 125 4.13 17.56 1.78
N ASN A 126 4.74 18.56 1.15
CA ASN A 126 5.93 18.34 0.32
C ASN A 126 7.24 18.61 1.06
N THR A 127 8.32 17.92 0.65
CA THR A 127 9.67 18.43 0.89
C THR A 127 9.92 19.66 0.01
N TYR A 128 10.81 20.53 0.47
CA TYR A 128 11.25 21.69 -0.29
C TYR A 128 12.37 21.32 -1.26
N ILE A 129 12.20 21.71 -2.53
CA ILE A 129 13.18 21.50 -3.59
C ILE A 129 14.45 22.30 -3.26
N GLU A 130 15.63 21.69 -3.42
CA GLU A 130 16.89 22.35 -3.08
C GLU A 130 17.19 23.51 -4.02
N ILE A 131 17.33 24.72 -3.45
CA ILE A 131 17.87 25.90 -4.13
C ILE A 131 19.18 26.27 -3.44
N ASP A 132 20.28 26.24 -4.19
CA ASP A 132 21.55 26.79 -3.76
C ASP A 132 21.62 28.27 -4.19
N ASP A 133 21.39 29.17 -3.24
CA ASP A 133 21.42 30.62 -3.46
C ASP A 133 22.84 31.18 -3.73
N LYS A 134 23.87 30.34 -3.58
CA LYS A 134 25.29 30.66 -3.74
C LYS A 134 25.80 31.82 -2.87
N VAL A 135 25.06 32.27 -1.86
CA VAL A 135 25.47 33.39 -0.99
C VAL A 135 26.73 33.06 -0.20
N PHE A 136 26.84 31.81 0.26
CA PHE A 136 28.03 31.29 0.96
C PHE A 136 28.82 30.24 0.14
N GLY A 137 28.38 29.93 -1.08
CA GLY A 137 28.90 28.81 -1.87
C GLY A 137 28.95 27.51 -1.06
N ASN A 138 29.99 26.69 -1.26
CA ASN A 138 30.14 25.42 -0.52
C ASN A 138 30.22 25.60 1.01
N TYR A 139 30.62 26.79 1.49
CA TYR A 139 30.69 27.09 2.92
C TYR A 139 29.30 27.18 3.58
N ALA A 140 28.22 27.27 2.79
CA ALA A 140 26.84 27.19 3.28
C ALA A 140 26.64 25.96 4.20
N ASN A 141 27.23 24.82 3.83
CA ASN A 141 27.17 23.56 4.61
C ASN A 141 27.82 23.63 6.01
N LYS A 142 28.64 24.66 6.28
CA LYS A 142 29.30 24.87 7.57
C LYS A 142 28.71 26.04 8.36
N THR A 143 27.75 26.77 7.81
CA THR A 143 27.18 27.95 8.45
C THR A 143 25.68 27.79 8.64
N HIS A 144 25.28 27.73 9.90
CA HIS A 144 23.88 27.52 10.29
C HIS A 144 22.98 28.71 9.92
N VAL A 145 23.51 29.86 9.53
CA VAL A 145 22.71 31.01 9.07
C VAL A 145 22.55 31.07 7.55
N SER A 146 22.98 30.05 6.81
CA SER A 146 22.76 29.97 5.35
C SER A 146 21.41 29.35 5.00
N PHE A 147 20.87 29.71 3.84
CA PHE A 147 19.64 29.11 3.35
C PHE A 147 19.80 27.61 3.12
N THR A 148 20.88 27.16 2.48
CA THR A 148 21.12 25.72 2.23
C THR A 148 21.11 24.89 3.51
N TYR A 149 21.77 25.36 4.58
CA TYR A 149 21.75 24.65 5.87
C TYR A 149 20.32 24.58 6.43
N GLN A 150 19.62 25.72 6.45
CA GLN A 150 18.27 25.82 7.00
C GLN A 150 17.28 24.99 6.19
N LEU A 151 17.33 25.01 4.86
CA LEU A 151 16.48 24.23 3.97
C LEU A 151 16.62 22.71 4.19
N ARG A 152 17.86 22.23 4.29
CA ARG A 152 18.14 20.81 4.57
C ARG A 152 17.68 20.41 5.97
N LYS A 153 17.84 21.31 6.96
CA LYS A 153 17.30 21.12 8.31
C LYS A 153 15.77 21.06 8.30
N ILE A 154 15.09 21.90 7.52
CA ILE A 154 13.63 21.86 7.34
C ILE A 154 13.21 20.51 6.79
N ASN A 155 13.79 20.06 5.67
CA ASN A 155 13.43 18.78 5.06
C ASN A 155 13.62 17.60 6.03
N LEU A 156 14.71 17.57 6.80
CA LEU A 156 14.91 16.57 7.85
C LEU A 156 13.82 16.67 8.93
N GLY A 157 13.52 17.87 9.41
CA GLY A 157 12.48 18.10 10.42
C GLY A 157 11.09 17.69 9.96
N LEU A 158 10.75 17.91 8.68
CA LEU A 158 9.49 17.43 8.10
C LEU A 158 9.41 15.90 8.10
N MET A 159 10.51 15.20 7.77
CA MET A 159 10.58 13.73 7.86
C MET A 159 10.37 13.24 9.29
N ASP A 160 10.99 13.89 10.28
CA ASP A 160 10.80 13.55 11.69
C ASP A 160 9.36 13.80 12.15
N LEU A 161 8.73 14.90 11.72
CA LEU A 161 7.31 15.19 11.99
C LEU A 161 6.40 14.09 11.42
N ALA A 162 6.59 13.70 10.15
CA ALA A 162 5.79 12.63 9.53
C ALA A 162 5.98 11.29 10.23
N ARG A 163 7.21 10.95 10.66
CA ARG A 163 7.49 9.74 11.44
C ARG A 163 6.74 9.71 12.77
N GLN A 164 6.59 10.85 13.43
CA GLN A 164 5.89 10.97 14.71
C GLN A 164 4.36 10.99 14.56
N ASN A 165 3.86 11.30 13.37
CA ASN A 165 2.44 11.56 13.12
C ASN A 165 1.91 10.65 12.00
N LYS A 166 1.23 9.55 12.36
CA LYS A 166 0.79 8.50 11.41
C LYS A 166 -0.08 8.98 10.25
N ASN A 167 -0.80 10.08 10.42
CA ASN A 167 -1.68 10.66 9.40
C ASN A 167 -1.01 11.77 8.59
N LEU A 168 0.28 12.02 8.79
CA LEU A 168 1.09 12.99 8.04
C LEU A 168 2.02 12.27 7.07
N PHE A 169 1.87 12.55 5.79
CA PHE A 169 2.61 11.93 4.69
C PHE A 169 3.43 12.97 3.94
N ILE A 170 4.53 12.54 3.33
CA ILE A 170 5.44 13.41 2.59
C ILE A 170 5.42 13.04 1.10
N ALA A 171 5.17 14.03 0.26
CA ALA A 171 5.52 14.00 -1.15
C ALA A 171 6.94 14.55 -1.33
N ASP A 172 7.91 13.68 -1.66
CA ASP A 172 9.32 14.06 -1.73
C ASP A 172 9.68 14.76 -3.05
N LEU A 173 9.23 16.01 -3.21
CA LEU A 173 9.49 16.81 -4.39
C LEU A 173 10.97 17.15 -4.56
N ALA A 174 11.74 17.22 -3.48
CA ALA A 174 13.20 17.43 -3.53
C ALA A 174 13.91 16.31 -4.30
N SER A 175 13.56 15.05 -4.03
CA SER A 175 14.11 13.89 -4.75
C SER A 175 13.66 13.86 -6.21
N LEU A 176 12.39 14.16 -6.49
CA LEU A 176 11.88 14.24 -7.86
C LEU A 176 12.60 15.32 -8.69
N ALA A 177 12.86 16.48 -8.06
CA ALA A 177 13.60 17.56 -8.69
C ALA A 177 15.09 17.21 -8.89
N ALA A 178 15.73 16.52 -7.94
CA ALA A 178 17.11 16.07 -8.07
C ALA A 178 17.28 15.11 -9.27
N HIS A 179 16.29 14.27 -9.56
CA HIS A 179 16.32 13.37 -10.71
C HIS A 179 16.12 14.10 -12.05
N ARG A 180 15.30 15.17 -12.08
CA ARG A 180 14.99 15.92 -13.31
C ARG A 180 15.95 17.07 -13.60
N GLY A 181 16.61 17.60 -12.56
CA GLY A 181 17.38 18.85 -12.63
C GLY A 181 16.48 20.08 -12.52
N TYR A 182 16.92 21.07 -11.75
CA TYR A 182 16.12 22.26 -11.42
C TYR A 182 15.67 23.06 -12.66
N GLU A 183 16.49 23.12 -13.71
CA GLU A 183 16.16 23.82 -14.96
C GLU A 183 14.94 23.23 -15.70
N HIS A 184 14.64 21.95 -15.47
CA HIS A 184 13.45 21.28 -16.02
C HIS A 184 12.25 21.34 -15.06
N VAL A 185 12.47 21.74 -13.82
CA VAL A 185 11.47 21.81 -12.75
C VAL A 185 10.85 23.19 -12.66
N PHE A 186 11.62 24.25 -12.92
CA PHE A 186 11.24 25.63 -12.70
C PHE A 186 11.31 26.46 -13.99
N ASP A 187 10.30 27.30 -14.25
CA ASP A 187 10.30 28.29 -15.33
C ASP A 187 10.23 29.71 -14.74
N THR A 188 11.35 30.43 -14.80
CA THR A 188 11.46 31.79 -14.28
C THR A 188 10.44 32.76 -14.90
N LYS A 189 10.13 32.64 -16.20
CA LYS A 189 9.21 33.57 -16.86
C LYS A 189 7.78 33.35 -16.36
N MET A 190 7.37 32.09 -16.24
CA MET A 190 6.05 31.74 -15.71
C MET A 190 5.94 32.10 -14.23
N TYR A 191 6.99 31.88 -13.45
CA TYR A 191 7.02 32.31 -12.05
C TYR A 191 6.84 33.82 -11.90
N ILE A 192 7.62 34.63 -12.61
CA ILE A 192 7.55 36.10 -12.48
C ILE A 192 6.22 36.67 -12.99
N SER A 193 5.61 36.06 -14.01
CA SER A 193 4.38 36.58 -14.62
C SER A 193 3.09 36.05 -14.00
N ALA A 194 3.11 34.85 -13.39
CA ALA A 194 1.91 34.14 -12.96
C ALA A 194 2.06 33.41 -11.60
N ASP A 195 3.18 33.57 -10.89
CA ASP A 195 3.53 32.89 -9.65
C ASP A 195 3.39 31.35 -9.72
N MET A 196 3.68 30.81 -10.90
CA MET A 196 3.75 29.38 -11.13
C MET A 196 5.16 28.86 -10.81
N VAL A 197 5.27 28.03 -9.78
CA VAL A 197 6.56 27.52 -9.28
C VAL A 197 6.99 26.21 -9.95
N PHE A 198 6.10 25.55 -10.68
CA PHE A 198 6.43 24.35 -11.45
C PHE A 198 6.32 24.61 -12.94
N ASN A 199 7.33 24.18 -13.68
CA ASN A 199 7.25 24.03 -15.12
C ASN A 199 6.10 23.09 -15.47
N ILE A 200 5.36 23.40 -16.54
CA ILE A 200 4.21 22.62 -16.99
C ILE A 200 4.54 21.15 -17.28
N ASP A 201 5.77 20.86 -17.68
CA ASP A 201 6.25 19.49 -17.93
C ASP A 201 6.60 18.74 -16.64
N PHE A 202 6.82 19.46 -15.54
CA PHE A 202 7.07 18.89 -14.22
C PHE A 202 5.78 18.67 -13.41
N VAL A 203 4.71 19.43 -13.70
CA VAL A 203 3.38 19.30 -13.06
C VAL A 203 2.85 17.85 -13.04
N PRO A 204 2.92 17.06 -14.13
CA PRO A 204 2.54 15.65 -14.08
C PRO A 204 3.34 14.82 -13.08
N THR A 205 4.63 15.11 -12.89
CA THR A 205 5.48 14.39 -11.94
C THR A 205 5.02 14.64 -10.50
N VAL A 206 4.72 15.90 -10.16
CA VAL A 206 4.20 16.29 -8.84
C VAL A 206 2.82 15.65 -8.60
N ALA A 207 1.91 15.77 -9.56
CA ALA A 207 0.56 15.22 -9.44
C ALA A 207 0.55 13.70 -9.32
N HIS A 208 1.43 13.00 -10.04
CA HIS A 208 1.58 11.56 -9.94
C HIS A 208 1.99 11.14 -8.52
N ALA A 209 3.02 11.78 -7.94
CA ALA A 209 3.49 11.48 -6.59
C ALA A 209 2.39 11.69 -5.54
N LEU A 210 1.69 12.82 -5.59
CA LEU A 210 0.56 13.11 -4.69
C LEU A 210 -0.55 12.05 -4.81
N THR A 211 -0.91 11.69 -6.05
CA THR A 211 -2.00 10.74 -6.29
C THR A 211 -1.61 9.31 -5.93
N GLN A 212 -0.34 8.92 -6.08
CA GLN A 212 0.17 7.63 -5.64
C GLN A 212 0.04 7.46 -4.12
N ILE A 213 0.36 8.49 -3.33
CA ILE A 213 0.17 8.48 -1.87
C ILE A 213 -1.31 8.28 -1.54
N ILE A 214 -2.22 9.04 -2.16
CA ILE A 214 -3.67 8.89 -1.96
C ILE A 214 -4.13 7.47 -2.34
N SER A 215 -3.66 6.94 -3.47
CA SER A 215 -4.01 5.61 -3.96
C SER A 215 -3.54 4.50 -3.02
N ALA A 216 -2.31 4.62 -2.51
CA ALA A 216 -1.73 3.68 -1.55
C ALA A 216 -2.53 3.67 -0.23
N ILE A 217 -2.85 4.85 0.32
CA ILE A 217 -3.70 4.98 1.52
C ILE A 217 -5.12 4.47 1.25
N ALA A 218 -5.63 4.68 0.04
CA ALA A 218 -6.89 4.11 -0.45
C ALA A 218 -6.80 2.61 -0.74
N GLY A 219 -5.70 1.93 -0.38
CA GLY A 219 -5.55 0.47 -0.36
C GLY A 219 -5.18 -0.15 -1.71
N SER A 220 -4.67 0.66 -2.64
CA SER A 220 -4.14 0.24 -3.93
C SER A 220 -2.61 0.32 -3.90
N PHE A 221 -1.96 -0.82 -3.65
CA PHE A 221 -0.50 -0.91 -3.57
C PHE A 221 0.00 -2.28 -4.01
N LYS A 222 1.26 -2.35 -4.45
CA LYS A 222 1.91 -3.58 -4.90
C LYS A 222 2.48 -4.36 -3.72
N LYS A 223 2.30 -5.68 -3.76
CA LYS A 223 2.63 -6.64 -2.69
C LYS A 223 3.66 -7.68 -3.14
N CYS A 224 3.75 -7.95 -4.44
CA CYS A 224 4.60 -8.98 -5.00
C CYS A 224 5.33 -8.53 -6.26
N LEU A 225 6.60 -8.93 -6.35
CA LEU A 225 7.44 -8.82 -7.52
C LEU A 225 7.72 -10.24 -8.05
N VAL A 226 7.24 -10.52 -9.25
CA VAL A 226 7.50 -11.74 -10.00
C VAL A 226 8.64 -11.48 -10.97
N LEU A 227 9.69 -12.29 -10.90
CA LEU A 227 10.91 -12.14 -11.67
C LEU A 227 11.05 -13.29 -12.67
N ASP A 228 11.33 -12.97 -13.92
CA ASP A 228 12.06 -13.89 -14.79
C ASP A 228 13.53 -14.03 -14.33
N LEU A 229 14.28 -14.99 -14.89
CA LEU A 229 15.65 -15.29 -14.50
C LEU A 229 16.69 -14.88 -15.54
N ASP A 230 16.73 -15.55 -16.69
CA ASP A 230 17.74 -15.35 -17.74
C ASP A 230 17.60 -13.97 -18.36
N ASN A 231 18.71 -13.25 -18.51
CA ASN A 231 18.76 -11.83 -18.94
C ASN A 231 17.91 -10.84 -18.11
N THR A 232 17.32 -11.29 -17.01
CA THR A 232 16.55 -10.49 -16.07
C THR A 232 17.28 -10.34 -14.74
N THR A 233 17.58 -11.44 -14.05
CA THR A 233 18.27 -11.44 -12.73
C THR A 233 19.77 -11.75 -12.83
N TRP A 234 20.22 -12.27 -13.96
CA TRP A 234 21.60 -12.43 -14.39
C TRP A 234 21.64 -12.28 -15.91
N GLY A 235 22.81 -12.06 -16.50
CA GLY A 235 22.98 -12.06 -17.96
C GLY A 235 23.31 -13.46 -18.47
N GLY A 236 22.85 -13.80 -19.67
CA GLY A 236 23.02 -15.14 -20.25
C GLY A 236 21.88 -16.10 -19.89
N ILE A 237 21.97 -17.32 -20.43
CA ILE A 237 20.98 -18.39 -20.30
C ILE A 237 21.60 -19.54 -19.53
N ILE A 238 21.14 -19.81 -18.31
CA ILE A 238 21.77 -20.79 -17.42
C ILE A 238 21.83 -22.21 -18.02
N GLY A 239 20.84 -22.59 -18.82
CA GLY A 239 20.81 -23.88 -19.50
C GLY A 239 21.86 -24.05 -20.60
N ASP A 240 22.30 -22.95 -21.21
CA ASP A 240 23.24 -22.95 -22.34
C ASP A 240 24.66 -22.57 -21.89
N ASP A 241 24.76 -21.52 -21.06
CA ASP A 241 26.02 -20.92 -20.62
C ASP A 241 26.60 -21.60 -19.38
N GLY A 242 25.77 -22.30 -18.60
CA GLY A 242 26.16 -22.93 -17.35
C GLY A 242 26.47 -21.95 -16.22
N MET A 243 26.79 -22.50 -15.04
CA MET A 243 27.01 -21.71 -13.83
C MET A 243 28.16 -20.71 -13.96
N GLU A 244 29.24 -21.08 -14.66
CA GLU A 244 30.40 -20.21 -14.86
C GLU A 244 30.20 -19.16 -15.96
N GLY A 245 29.17 -19.31 -16.81
CA GLY A 245 28.92 -18.45 -17.97
C GLY A 245 27.91 -17.33 -17.71
N ILE A 246 27.03 -17.48 -16.71
CA ILE A 246 26.08 -16.42 -16.37
C ILE A 246 26.79 -15.17 -15.82
N GLN A 247 26.29 -14.00 -16.22
CA GLN A 247 26.86 -12.72 -15.88
C GLN A 247 26.21 -12.16 -14.63
N ILE A 248 26.94 -12.25 -13.52
CA ILE A 248 26.56 -11.68 -12.23
C ILE A 248 27.81 -11.34 -11.42
N GLY A 249 27.70 -10.43 -10.45
CA GLY A 249 28.81 -9.94 -9.66
C GLY A 249 29.39 -8.63 -10.17
N TYR A 250 30.63 -8.34 -9.82
CA TYR A 250 31.20 -6.99 -9.96
C TYR A 250 31.78 -6.67 -11.35
N LEU A 251 31.87 -7.66 -12.24
CA LEU A 251 32.56 -7.55 -13.54
C LEU A 251 31.57 -7.37 -14.70
N GLY A 252 31.92 -6.48 -15.63
CA GLY A 252 31.17 -6.25 -16.86
C GLY A 252 29.68 -5.94 -16.62
N MET A 253 28.82 -6.54 -17.43
CA MET A 253 27.35 -6.40 -17.32
C MET A 253 26.77 -7.10 -16.09
N GLY A 254 27.50 -8.03 -15.46
CA GLY A 254 27.07 -8.68 -14.22
C GLY A 254 26.75 -7.70 -13.09
N LYS A 255 27.35 -6.51 -13.11
CA LYS A 255 27.08 -5.45 -12.14
C LYS A 255 25.64 -4.95 -12.24
N ALA A 256 25.10 -4.78 -13.45
CA ALA A 256 23.73 -4.30 -13.65
C ALA A 256 22.70 -5.26 -13.01
N PHE A 257 22.89 -6.56 -13.21
CA PHE A 257 22.07 -7.61 -12.61
C PHE A 257 22.22 -7.68 -11.08
N THR A 258 23.45 -7.49 -10.58
CA THR A 258 23.72 -7.40 -9.13
C THR A 258 22.97 -6.22 -8.49
N GLU A 259 22.97 -5.06 -9.13
CA GLU A 259 22.23 -3.88 -8.66
C GLU A 259 20.72 -4.13 -8.65
N LEU A 260 20.18 -4.83 -9.67
CA LEU A 260 18.77 -5.24 -9.67
C LEU A 260 18.48 -6.19 -8.50
N GLN A 261 19.32 -7.20 -8.27
CA GLN A 261 19.13 -8.14 -7.17
C GLN A 261 19.22 -7.45 -5.80
N LEU A 262 20.13 -6.49 -5.63
CA LEU A 262 20.21 -5.67 -4.42
C LEU A 262 18.92 -4.88 -4.20
N TRP A 263 18.39 -4.26 -5.25
CA TRP A 263 17.11 -3.55 -5.19
C TRP A 263 15.95 -4.49 -4.83
N CYS A 264 15.86 -5.67 -5.46
CA CYS A 264 14.88 -6.70 -5.11
C CYS A 264 15.02 -7.17 -3.66
N LYS A 265 16.26 -7.29 -3.16
CA LYS A 265 16.55 -7.68 -1.78
C LYS A 265 16.08 -6.63 -0.77
N GLU A 266 16.24 -5.34 -1.09
CA GLU A 266 15.66 -4.26 -0.27
C GLU A 266 14.13 -4.29 -0.28
N LEU A 267 13.50 -4.56 -1.43
CA LEU A 267 12.04 -4.78 -1.49
C LEU A 267 11.61 -5.93 -0.59
N LYS A 268 12.35 -7.05 -0.59
CA LYS A 268 12.09 -8.19 0.29
C LYS A 268 12.25 -7.84 1.77
N ARG A 269 13.30 -7.09 2.13
CA ARG A 269 13.54 -6.64 3.53
C ARG A 269 12.38 -5.81 4.08
N ARG A 270 11.72 -5.00 3.23
CA ARG A 270 10.50 -4.26 3.60
C ARG A 270 9.19 -5.04 3.39
N GLY A 271 9.27 -6.33 3.08
CA GLY A 271 8.13 -7.26 3.03
C GLY A 271 7.38 -7.38 1.71
N ILE A 272 7.99 -6.97 0.59
CA ILE A 272 7.51 -7.34 -0.75
C ILE A 272 7.82 -8.81 -1.00
N ILE A 273 6.85 -9.54 -1.50
CA ILE A 273 6.97 -10.96 -1.82
C ILE A 273 7.74 -11.08 -3.13
N LEU A 274 8.86 -11.81 -3.12
CA LEU A 274 9.56 -12.17 -4.35
C LEU A 274 9.08 -13.55 -4.82
N ALA A 275 8.75 -13.66 -6.10
CA ALA A 275 8.44 -14.92 -6.76
C ALA A 275 9.22 -15.03 -8.07
N VAL A 276 9.46 -16.26 -8.53
CA VAL A 276 10.12 -16.54 -9.80
C VAL A 276 9.13 -17.16 -10.78
N CYS A 277 9.13 -16.69 -12.01
CA CYS A 277 8.38 -17.24 -13.14
C CYS A 277 9.27 -17.30 -14.39
N SER A 278 9.96 -18.42 -14.57
CA SER A 278 10.96 -18.59 -15.63
C SER A 278 10.65 -19.74 -16.57
N LYS A 279 11.03 -19.60 -17.84
CA LYS A 279 11.11 -20.72 -18.79
C LYS A 279 12.43 -21.45 -18.65
N ASN A 280 12.46 -22.45 -17.77
CA ASN A 280 13.66 -23.22 -17.46
C ASN A 280 13.33 -24.60 -16.90
N THR A 281 14.34 -25.47 -16.82
CA THR A 281 14.26 -26.66 -15.98
C THR A 281 14.51 -26.27 -14.51
N GLU A 282 13.57 -26.57 -13.60
CA GLU A 282 13.60 -26.13 -12.20
C GLU A 282 14.94 -26.40 -11.49
N ALA A 283 15.46 -27.63 -11.62
CA ALA A 283 16.72 -28.03 -10.97
C ALA A 283 17.94 -27.23 -11.46
N ILE A 284 17.92 -26.74 -12.70
CA ILE A 284 18.99 -25.91 -13.27
C ILE A 284 18.81 -24.47 -12.81
N ALA A 285 17.59 -23.93 -12.90
CA ALA A 285 17.28 -22.55 -12.51
C ALA A 285 17.51 -22.25 -11.03
N ILE A 286 17.34 -23.24 -10.14
CA ILE A 286 17.53 -23.06 -8.70
C ILE A 286 19.01 -23.08 -8.29
N GLU A 287 19.88 -23.69 -9.10
CA GLU A 287 21.27 -23.93 -8.74
C GLU A 287 22.06 -22.63 -8.46
N PRO A 288 21.93 -21.54 -9.26
CA PRO A 288 22.62 -20.29 -8.98
C PRO A 288 22.27 -19.71 -7.60
N PHE A 289 20.99 -19.76 -7.20
CA PHE A 289 20.54 -19.25 -5.90
C PHE A 289 21.19 -19.98 -4.71
N ASN A 290 21.51 -21.26 -4.88
CA ASN A 290 22.11 -22.09 -3.83
C ASN A 290 23.62 -21.97 -3.80
N SER A 291 24.27 -21.95 -4.96
CA SER A 291 25.70 -22.25 -5.07
C SER A 291 26.53 -21.10 -5.66
N HIS A 292 25.95 -20.19 -6.44
CA HIS A 292 26.74 -19.12 -7.07
C HIS A 292 27.16 -18.07 -6.01
N PRO A 293 28.47 -17.79 -5.86
CA PRO A 293 28.96 -16.90 -4.80
C PRO A 293 28.48 -15.46 -4.97
N ASP A 294 28.39 -14.97 -6.22
CA ASP A 294 27.96 -13.60 -6.51
C ASP A 294 26.42 -13.41 -6.55
N MET A 295 25.63 -14.47 -6.40
CA MET A 295 24.17 -14.34 -6.29
C MET A 295 23.79 -13.62 -5.00
N VAL A 296 23.16 -12.46 -5.12
CA VAL A 296 22.71 -11.64 -3.99
C VAL A 296 21.40 -12.17 -3.41
N LEU A 297 20.45 -12.53 -4.28
CA LEU A 297 19.23 -13.23 -3.90
C LEU A 297 19.56 -14.69 -3.61
N LYS A 298 19.04 -15.20 -2.49
CA LYS A 298 19.12 -16.62 -2.13
C LYS A 298 17.75 -17.27 -2.22
N ILE A 299 17.69 -18.60 -2.25
CA ILE A 299 16.41 -19.32 -2.35
C ILE A 299 15.44 -18.94 -1.21
N ASP A 300 15.99 -18.66 -0.01
CA ASP A 300 15.22 -18.22 1.15
C ASP A 300 14.61 -16.81 1.00
N ASP A 301 15.04 -16.03 0.00
CA ASP A 301 14.43 -14.74 -0.34
C ASP A 301 13.20 -14.91 -1.24
N ILE A 302 13.04 -16.06 -1.90
CA ILE A 302 11.98 -16.34 -2.87
C ILE A 302 10.83 -17.11 -2.20
N ALA A 303 9.63 -16.55 -2.23
CA ALA A 303 8.46 -17.15 -1.63
C ALA A 303 7.90 -18.32 -2.45
N ILE A 304 7.90 -18.17 -3.78
CA ILE A 304 7.44 -19.17 -4.73
C ILE A 304 8.39 -19.19 -5.92
N PHE A 305 8.87 -20.39 -6.27
CA PHE A 305 9.77 -20.61 -7.38
C PHE A 305 9.07 -21.45 -8.44
N VAL A 306 8.75 -20.85 -9.60
CA VAL A 306 8.16 -21.57 -10.74
C VAL A 306 9.10 -21.47 -11.93
N ALA A 307 9.69 -22.60 -12.29
CA ALA A 307 10.54 -22.75 -13.46
C ALA A 307 10.15 -24.02 -14.22
N ASN A 308 9.52 -23.86 -15.37
CA ASN A 308 9.09 -24.94 -16.26
C ASN A 308 8.92 -24.39 -17.69
N TRP A 309 8.52 -25.23 -18.64
CA TRP A 309 8.33 -24.83 -20.05
C TRP A 309 6.91 -24.44 -20.42
N GLU A 310 6.01 -24.35 -19.44
CA GLU A 310 4.64 -23.86 -19.63
C GLU A 310 4.63 -22.34 -19.88
N ASN A 311 3.50 -21.81 -20.33
CA ASN A 311 3.37 -20.37 -20.56
C ASN A 311 3.39 -19.58 -19.24
N LYS A 312 3.99 -18.38 -19.27
CA LYS A 312 4.15 -17.54 -18.06
C LYS A 312 2.82 -17.02 -17.51
N VAL A 313 1.79 -16.89 -18.35
CA VAL A 313 0.45 -16.47 -17.90
C VAL A 313 -0.13 -17.47 -16.89
N ASP A 314 -0.10 -18.76 -17.22
CA ASP A 314 -0.63 -19.81 -16.34
C ASP A 314 0.24 -20.02 -15.10
N ASN A 315 1.57 -19.90 -15.23
CA ASN A 315 2.48 -19.92 -14.08
C ASN A 315 2.23 -18.73 -13.13
N ILE A 316 1.98 -17.52 -13.64
CA ILE A 316 1.63 -16.35 -12.82
C ILE A 316 0.26 -16.54 -12.15
N ARG A 317 -0.72 -17.15 -12.84
CA ARG A 317 -2.01 -17.52 -12.22
C ARG A 317 -1.81 -18.51 -11.08
N HIS A 318 -0.92 -19.49 -11.25
CA HIS A 318 -0.57 -20.42 -10.19
C HIS A 318 0.08 -19.71 -8.99
N ILE A 319 1.08 -18.85 -9.24
CA ILE A 319 1.72 -18.01 -8.20
C ILE A 319 0.65 -17.18 -7.46
N GLN A 320 -0.27 -16.58 -8.20
CA GLN A 320 -1.37 -15.79 -7.64
C GLN A 320 -2.30 -16.61 -6.74
N GLN A 321 -2.66 -17.82 -7.15
CA GLN A 321 -3.50 -18.72 -6.37
C GLN A 321 -2.82 -19.12 -5.05
N VAL A 322 -1.53 -19.46 -5.10
CA VAL A 322 -0.77 -19.86 -3.91
C VAL A 322 -0.56 -18.67 -2.95
N LEU A 323 -0.26 -17.48 -3.47
CA LEU A 323 -0.11 -16.27 -2.64
C LEU A 323 -1.44 -15.71 -2.15
N ASN A 324 -2.54 -16.03 -2.84
CA ASN A 324 -3.88 -15.53 -2.60
C ASN A 324 -3.95 -13.99 -2.46
N ILE A 325 -3.35 -13.29 -3.45
CA ILE A 325 -3.39 -11.82 -3.58
C ILE A 325 -3.96 -11.45 -4.95
N GLY A 326 -4.44 -10.21 -5.14
CA GLY A 326 -4.95 -9.78 -6.45
C GLY A 326 -3.83 -9.51 -7.46
N PHE A 327 -4.08 -9.75 -8.76
CA PHE A 327 -3.14 -9.43 -9.85
C PHE A 327 -2.78 -7.93 -9.88
N ASP A 328 -3.73 -7.07 -9.51
CA ASP A 328 -3.55 -5.63 -9.31
C ASP A 328 -2.50 -5.27 -8.24
N SER A 329 -2.09 -6.23 -7.42
CA SER A 329 -1.01 -6.08 -6.44
C SER A 329 0.31 -6.75 -6.85
N MET A 330 0.41 -7.25 -8.08
CA MET A 330 1.62 -7.88 -8.62
C MET A 330 2.32 -6.99 -9.64
N VAL A 331 3.64 -7.14 -9.70
CA VAL A 331 4.53 -6.58 -10.73
C VAL A 331 5.30 -7.75 -11.35
N PHE A 332 5.39 -7.81 -12.67
CA PHE A 332 6.15 -8.82 -13.39
C PHE A 332 7.29 -8.17 -14.18
N LEU A 333 8.53 -8.64 -13.98
CA LEU A 333 9.72 -8.19 -14.71
C LEU A 333 10.27 -9.31 -15.59
N ASP A 334 10.51 -8.97 -16.85
CA ASP A 334 10.99 -9.88 -17.89
C ASP A 334 11.68 -9.06 -18.99
N ASP A 335 12.88 -9.46 -19.39
CA ASP A 335 13.65 -8.81 -20.45
C ASP A 335 13.01 -9.01 -21.84
N ASN A 336 12.24 -10.08 -22.02
CA ASN A 336 11.67 -10.45 -23.29
C ASN A 336 10.35 -9.70 -23.58
N PRO A 337 10.29 -8.83 -24.61
CA PRO A 337 9.08 -8.08 -24.95
C PRO A 337 7.88 -8.97 -25.31
N PHE A 338 8.12 -10.17 -25.86
CA PHE A 338 7.05 -11.10 -26.19
C PHE A 338 6.37 -11.65 -24.93
N GLU A 339 7.15 -12.07 -23.93
CA GLU A 339 6.63 -12.55 -22.65
C GLU A 339 5.89 -11.43 -21.91
N ARG A 340 6.43 -10.19 -21.93
CA ARG A 340 5.76 -9.02 -21.37
C ARG A 340 4.38 -8.77 -21.98
N GLU A 341 4.28 -8.74 -23.31
CA GLU A 341 3.01 -8.48 -23.98
C GLU A 341 2.00 -9.62 -23.79
N MET A 342 2.48 -10.88 -23.81
CA MET A 342 1.63 -12.04 -23.53
C MET A 342 1.04 -11.99 -22.11
N VAL A 343 1.85 -11.65 -21.10
CA VAL A 343 1.38 -11.51 -19.72
C VAL A 343 0.43 -10.33 -19.57
N LYS A 344 0.75 -9.18 -20.16
CA LYS A 344 -0.09 -7.97 -20.15
C LYS A 344 -1.45 -8.21 -20.80
N SER A 345 -1.50 -8.93 -21.91
CA SER A 345 -2.74 -9.30 -22.59
C SER A 345 -3.52 -10.40 -21.84
N GLY A 346 -2.83 -11.38 -21.27
CA GLY A 346 -3.45 -12.52 -20.56
C GLY A 346 -3.93 -12.21 -19.13
N ILE A 347 -3.35 -11.19 -18.50
CA ILE A 347 -3.64 -10.75 -17.13
C ILE A 347 -3.69 -9.21 -17.08
N PRO A 348 -4.76 -8.55 -17.54
CA PRO A 348 -4.80 -7.09 -17.68
C PRO A 348 -4.53 -6.28 -16.40
N ASP A 349 -4.81 -6.86 -15.23
CA ASP A 349 -4.62 -6.19 -13.94
C ASP A 349 -3.17 -6.23 -13.41
N ILE A 350 -2.29 -7.07 -13.99
CA ILE A 350 -0.88 -7.12 -13.56
C ILE A 350 -0.09 -5.93 -14.10
N THR A 351 0.82 -5.38 -13.31
CA THR A 351 1.74 -4.35 -13.82
C THR A 351 2.95 -5.00 -14.46
N VAL A 352 3.16 -4.73 -15.74
CA VAL A 352 4.32 -5.19 -16.53
C VAL A 352 5.11 -3.95 -17.00
N PRO A 353 6.18 -3.56 -16.31
CA PRO A 353 7.06 -2.49 -16.75
C PRO A 353 7.72 -2.79 -18.10
N GLU A 354 7.87 -1.77 -18.93
CA GLU A 354 8.58 -1.85 -20.20
C GLU A 354 10.07 -1.67 -19.95
N LEU A 355 10.73 -2.75 -19.51
CA LEU A 355 12.17 -2.73 -19.26
C LEU A 355 12.91 -2.26 -20.53
N PRO A 356 13.92 -1.37 -20.39
CA PRO A 356 14.74 -0.96 -21.53
C PRO A 356 15.52 -2.15 -22.08
N GLU A 357 16.12 -2.02 -23.27
CA GLU A 357 16.89 -3.14 -23.86
C GLU A 357 18.22 -3.36 -23.14
N ASP A 358 18.83 -2.30 -22.59
CA ASP A 358 20.10 -2.39 -21.85
C ASP A 358 19.86 -2.66 -20.35
N PRO A 359 20.34 -3.80 -19.80
CA PRO A 359 20.26 -4.10 -18.37
C PRO A 359 20.84 -3.02 -17.45
N ALA A 360 21.81 -2.24 -17.92
CA ALA A 360 22.40 -1.14 -17.15
C ALA A 360 21.36 -0.07 -16.78
N GLU A 361 20.27 0.05 -17.53
CA GLU A 361 19.21 1.03 -17.32
C GLU A 361 18.05 0.52 -16.47
N TYR A 362 17.96 -0.80 -16.21
CA TYR A 362 16.79 -1.42 -15.55
C TYR A 362 16.43 -0.74 -14.22
N VAL A 363 17.38 -0.65 -13.30
CA VAL A 363 17.14 -0.13 -11.95
C VAL A 363 16.79 1.36 -11.98
N GLN A 364 17.45 2.14 -12.85
CA GLN A 364 17.15 3.56 -12.99
C GLN A 364 15.73 3.77 -13.53
N TYR A 365 15.35 3.04 -14.57
CA TYR A 365 13.99 3.04 -15.11
C TYR A 365 12.95 2.65 -14.06
N LEU A 366 13.15 1.53 -13.35
CA LEU A 366 12.21 1.04 -12.32
C LEU A 366 12.01 2.05 -11.18
N ARG A 367 13.07 2.77 -10.78
CA ARG A 367 12.98 3.84 -9.76
C ARG A 367 12.06 4.98 -10.21
N THR A 368 11.99 5.29 -11.51
CA THR A 368 11.10 6.36 -12.03
C THR A 368 9.61 6.01 -11.94
N LEU A 369 9.28 4.71 -11.86
CA LEU A 369 7.89 4.24 -11.86
C LEU A 369 7.26 4.28 -10.47
N ASN A 370 8.07 4.32 -9.41
CA ASN A 370 7.61 4.28 -8.01
C ASN A 370 6.57 3.16 -7.76
N LEU A 371 6.89 1.93 -8.18
CA LEU A 371 5.95 0.80 -8.23
C LEU A 371 5.43 0.35 -6.86
N PHE A 372 6.21 0.57 -5.80
CA PHE A 372 5.98 0.00 -4.45
C PHE A 372 5.69 1.08 -3.40
N GLU A 373 4.95 2.13 -3.79
CA GLU A 373 4.41 3.11 -2.86
C GLU A 373 3.56 2.43 -1.78
N THR A 374 3.69 2.85 -0.52
CA THR A 374 2.96 2.24 0.61
C THR A 374 2.49 3.29 1.61
N ALA A 375 1.40 3.00 2.31
CA ALA A 375 0.86 3.85 3.38
C ALA A 375 1.31 3.44 4.78
N SER A 376 1.94 2.27 4.93
CA SER A 376 2.34 1.74 6.24
C SER A 376 3.51 0.76 6.11
N TYR A 377 4.33 0.68 7.16
CA TYR A 377 5.35 -0.33 7.36
C TYR A 377 5.26 -0.87 8.80
N THR A 378 5.40 -2.18 8.96
CA THR A 378 5.38 -2.90 10.24
C THR A 378 6.53 -3.90 10.29
N GLU A 379 7.10 -4.17 11.46
CA GLU A 379 8.21 -5.15 11.59
C GLU A 379 7.79 -6.57 11.17
N GLU A 380 6.50 -6.92 11.26
CA GLU A 380 5.95 -8.18 10.76
C GLU A 380 6.05 -8.35 9.24
N ASP A 381 6.21 -7.25 8.49
CA ASP A 381 6.39 -7.30 7.04
C ASP A 381 7.66 -8.09 6.65
N ALA A 382 8.70 -8.08 7.50
CA ALA A 382 9.96 -8.80 7.25
C ALA A 382 9.83 -10.34 7.31
N GLN A 383 8.84 -10.87 8.02
CA GLN A 383 8.63 -12.32 8.17
C GLN A 383 7.73 -12.94 7.09
N ARG A 384 7.23 -12.12 6.15
CA ARG A 384 6.25 -12.59 5.14
C ARG A 384 6.75 -13.67 4.22
N THR A 385 8.00 -13.58 3.76
CA THR A 385 8.55 -14.59 2.85
C THR A 385 8.43 -15.99 3.46
N GLN A 386 8.78 -16.13 4.74
CA GLN A 386 8.68 -17.41 5.46
C GLN A 386 7.23 -17.89 5.57
N GLN A 387 6.29 -16.99 5.88
CA GLN A 387 4.86 -17.33 5.96
C GLN A 387 4.32 -17.84 4.61
N TYR A 388 4.73 -17.25 3.49
CA TYR A 388 4.30 -17.69 2.16
C TYR A 388 4.99 -18.99 1.72
N GLN A 389 6.25 -19.22 2.07
CA GLN A 389 6.91 -20.51 1.84
C GLN A 389 6.23 -21.63 2.62
N GLN A 390 5.82 -21.37 3.87
CA GLN A 390 5.02 -22.32 4.66
C GLN A 390 3.67 -22.60 3.99
N GLU A 391 3.00 -21.56 3.48
CA GLU A 391 1.74 -21.70 2.76
C GLU A 391 1.88 -22.52 1.47
N ALA A 392 2.93 -22.31 0.68
CA ALA A 392 3.22 -23.11 -0.50
C ALA A 392 3.44 -24.60 -0.15
N LYS A 393 4.18 -24.89 0.94
CA LYS A 393 4.33 -26.26 1.47
C LYS A 393 2.99 -26.86 1.91
N ARG A 394 2.08 -26.05 2.47
CA ARG A 394 0.73 -26.49 2.83
C ARG A 394 -0.10 -26.85 1.60
N THR A 395 -0.05 -26.05 0.53
CA THR A 395 -0.74 -26.36 -0.73
C THR A 395 -0.21 -27.67 -1.35
N GLN A 396 1.10 -27.89 -1.31
CA GLN A 396 1.68 -29.18 -1.74
C GLN A 396 1.19 -30.34 -0.89
N LEU A 397 1.12 -30.17 0.43
CA LEU A 397 0.60 -31.19 1.33
C LEU A 397 -0.90 -31.45 1.07
N GLN A 398 -1.71 -30.42 0.84
CA GLN A 398 -3.13 -30.55 0.51
C GLN A 398 -3.35 -31.49 -0.69
N ASN A 399 -2.49 -31.41 -1.71
CA ASN A 399 -2.57 -32.29 -2.87
C ASN A 399 -2.30 -33.78 -2.57
N SER A 400 -1.70 -34.10 -1.41
CA SER A 400 -1.45 -35.49 -0.98
C SER A 400 -2.61 -36.13 -0.20
N PHE A 401 -3.66 -35.36 0.15
CA PHE A 401 -4.83 -35.87 0.84
C PHE A 401 -6.02 -36.01 -0.11
N THR A 402 -6.79 -37.09 0.05
CA THR A 402 -8.01 -37.36 -0.74
C THR A 402 -9.28 -36.78 -0.09
N SER A 403 -9.22 -36.43 1.20
CA SER A 403 -10.32 -35.86 1.99
C SER A 403 -9.91 -34.54 2.63
N GLU A 404 -10.76 -33.52 2.49
CA GLU A 404 -10.57 -32.20 3.10
C GLU A 404 -10.55 -32.28 4.64
N GLN A 405 -11.38 -33.16 5.22
CA GLN A 405 -11.44 -33.40 6.66
C GLN A 405 -10.12 -33.92 7.23
N ASP A 406 -9.52 -34.92 6.57
CA ASP A 406 -8.26 -35.52 6.99
C ASP A 406 -7.11 -34.50 6.90
N PHE A 407 -7.14 -33.66 5.86
CA PHE A 407 -6.19 -32.56 5.72
C PHE A 407 -6.32 -31.56 6.87
N LEU A 408 -7.52 -31.05 7.17
CA LEU A 408 -7.74 -30.05 8.22
C LEU A 408 -7.36 -30.58 9.61
N GLN A 409 -7.69 -31.82 9.94
CA GLN A 409 -7.24 -32.45 11.20
C GLN A 409 -5.72 -32.56 11.26
N SER A 410 -5.07 -32.88 10.14
CA SER A 410 -3.61 -33.01 10.09
C SER A 410 -2.88 -31.69 10.37
N LEU A 411 -3.53 -30.54 10.19
CA LEU A 411 -2.92 -29.23 10.42
C LEU A 411 -2.73 -28.92 11.92
N GLN A 412 -3.52 -29.54 12.81
CA GLN A 412 -3.47 -29.31 14.26
C GLN A 412 -3.62 -27.82 14.60
N MET A 413 -4.70 -27.20 14.12
CA MET A 413 -4.92 -25.76 14.24
C MET A 413 -5.32 -25.33 15.66
N LEU A 414 -4.68 -24.27 16.15
CA LEU A 414 -4.93 -23.64 17.45
C LEU A 414 -5.30 -22.17 17.26
N ALA A 415 -6.48 -21.77 17.74
CA ALA A 415 -6.97 -20.40 17.64
C ALA A 415 -6.95 -19.69 19.00
N ASP A 416 -6.39 -18.49 19.05
CA ASP A 416 -6.45 -17.58 20.19
C ASP A 416 -7.45 -16.46 19.87
N VAL A 417 -8.48 -16.30 20.71
CA VAL A 417 -9.59 -15.36 20.49
C VAL A 417 -9.61 -14.32 21.59
N LYS A 418 -9.50 -13.05 21.22
CA LYS A 418 -9.40 -11.93 22.17
C LYS A 418 -10.22 -10.73 21.72
N SER A 419 -10.65 -9.89 22.66
CA SER A 419 -11.18 -8.56 22.35
C SER A 419 -10.08 -7.60 21.88
N PHE A 420 -10.47 -6.46 21.31
CA PHE A 420 -9.49 -5.45 20.94
C PHE A 420 -8.85 -4.83 22.17
N ASP A 421 -7.53 -4.68 22.12
CA ASP A 421 -6.72 -4.06 23.14
C ASP A 421 -5.64 -3.17 22.50
N LYS A 422 -4.87 -2.47 23.32
CA LYS A 422 -3.81 -1.57 22.84
C LYS A 422 -2.72 -2.30 22.04
N PHE A 423 -2.54 -3.60 22.27
CA PHE A 423 -1.49 -4.40 21.64
C PHE A 423 -1.91 -4.89 20.24
N ASN A 424 -3.15 -5.33 20.07
CA ASN A 424 -3.66 -5.81 18.79
C ASN A 424 -4.25 -4.71 17.88
N THR A 425 -4.56 -3.52 18.42
CA THR A 425 -5.13 -2.38 17.67
C THR A 425 -4.41 -2.07 16.35
N PRO A 426 -3.07 -1.94 16.30
CA PRO A 426 -2.35 -1.68 15.05
C PRO A 426 -2.57 -2.76 13.99
N ARG A 427 -2.58 -4.02 14.41
CA ARG A 427 -2.74 -5.19 13.51
C ARG A 427 -4.18 -5.32 13.01
N VAL A 428 -5.16 -5.05 13.87
CA VAL A 428 -6.59 -5.02 13.51
C VAL A 428 -6.84 -3.95 12.45
N SER A 429 -6.37 -2.72 12.69
CA SER A 429 -6.44 -1.60 11.73
C SER A 429 -5.81 -2.00 10.40
N GLN A 430 -4.58 -2.55 10.43
CA GLN A 430 -3.88 -3.02 9.24
C GLN A 430 -4.67 -4.08 8.45
N LEU A 431 -5.26 -5.08 9.11
CA LEU A 431 -6.05 -6.11 8.43
C LEU A 431 -7.27 -5.50 7.73
N THR A 432 -7.94 -4.54 8.37
CA THR A 432 -9.11 -3.86 7.78
C THR A 432 -8.74 -3.04 6.54
N GLN A 433 -7.57 -2.42 6.53
CA GLN A 433 -7.10 -1.60 5.42
C GLN A 433 -6.63 -2.43 4.21
N ARG A 434 -6.14 -3.65 4.45
CA ARG A 434 -5.48 -4.48 3.43
C ARG A 434 -6.33 -5.59 2.84
N SER A 435 -7.34 -6.06 3.58
CA SER A 435 -8.21 -7.15 3.11
C SER A 435 -9.34 -6.61 2.25
N ASN A 436 -9.31 -6.96 0.96
CA ASN A 436 -10.35 -6.59 -0.01
C ASN A 436 -11.19 -7.80 -0.48
N GLN A 437 -10.64 -9.01 -0.44
CA GLN A 437 -11.32 -10.21 -0.96
C GLN A 437 -12.30 -10.83 0.05
N PHE A 438 -11.94 -10.79 1.33
CA PHE A 438 -12.78 -11.26 2.42
C PHE A 438 -13.06 -10.13 3.40
N ASN A 439 -13.76 -9.12 2.90
CA ASN A 439 -14.32 -8.02 3.68
C ASN A 439 -15.76 -7.80 3.20
N LEU A 440 -16.74 -8.18 4.03
CA LEU A 440 -18.14 -8.22 3.62
C LEU A 440 -18.72 -6.84 3.29
N ARG A 441 -18.22 -5.78 3.91
CA ARG A 441 -18.72 -4.40 3.72
C ARG A 441 -17.67 -3.44 3.17
N THR A 442 -16.41 -3.86 3.07
CA THR A 442 -15.26 -3.02 2.66
C THR A 442 -15.06 -1.76 3.50
N VAL A 443 -15.57 -1.78 4.73
CA VAL A 443 -15.34 -0.73 5.74
C VAL A 443 -13.91 -0.89 6.27
N ARG A 444 -13.25 0.24 6.49
CA ARG A 444 -11.85 0.32 6.90
C ARG A 444 -11.73 1.21 8.12
N TYR A 445 -10.90 0.77 9.05
CA TYR A 445 -10.72 1.44 10.32
C TYR A 445 -9.26 1.88 10.45
N THR A 446 -9.09 3.07 11.00
CA THR A 446 -7.80 3.55 11.52
C THR A 446 -7.56 2.95 12.89
N GLU A 447 -6.34 3.11 13.42
CA GLU A 447 -6.05 2.68 14.80
C GLU A 447 -6.91 3.44 15.82
N ASP A 448 -7.17 4.72 15.58
CA ASP A 448 -8.00 5.54 16.46
C ASP A 448 -9.46 5.06 16.46
N ASP A 449 -10.01 4.72 15.27
CA ASP A 449 -11.36 4.14 15.18
C ASP A 449 -11.43 2.82 15.96
N ILE A 450 -10.43 1.93 15.80
CA ILE A 450 -10.36 0.66 16.51
C ILE A 450 -10.26 0.88 18.03
N ALA A 451 -9.46 1.85 18.49
CA ALA A 451 -9.33 2.18 19.90
C ALA A 451 -10.65 2.71 20.50
N GLN A 452 -11.41 3.51 19.74
CA GLN A 452 -12.74 3.96 20.14
C GLN A 452 -13.73 2.80 20.21
N LEU A 453 -13.74 1.92 19.21
CA LEU A 453 -14.60 0.74 19.19
C LEU A 453 -14.29 -0.23 20.35
N ALA A 454 -13.01 -0.39 20.69
CA ALA A 454 -12.56 -1.26 21.78
C ALA A 454 -13.04 -0.80 23.17
N THR A 455 -13.30 0.50 23.33
CA THR A 455 -13.72 1.10 24.62
C THR A 455 -15.22 1.35 24.72
N SER A 456 -15.95 1.18 23.61
CA SER A 456 -17.39 1.40 23.57
C SER A 456 -18.18 0.21 24.12
N GLY A 457 -19.17 0.47 24.97
CA GLY A 457 -20.09 -0.54 25.48
C GLY A 457 -21.13 -1.03 24.45
N ASP A 458 -21.25 -0.35 23.32
CA ASP A 458 -22.22 -0.68 22.26
C ASP A 458 -21.70 -1.74 21.28
N PHE A 459 -20.42 -2.10 21.40
CA PHE A 459 -19.73 -2.99 20.48
C PHE A 459 -19.15 -4.22 21.18
N ILE A 460 -19.21 -5.36 20.50
CA ILE A 460 -18.45 -6.56 20.83
C ILE A 460 -17.37 -6.71 19.76
N THR A 461 -16.11 -6.68 20.19
CA THR A 461 -14.95 -6.79 19.31
C THR A 461 -14.26 -8.14 19.50
N LEU A 462 -13.96 -8.81 18.41
CA LEU A 462 -13.29 -10.12 18.40
C LEU A 462 -12.15 -10.11 17.39
N SER A 463 -10.99 -10.55 17.83
CA SER A 463 -9.78 -10.76 17.05
C SER A 463 -9.39 -12.23 17.17
N PHE A 464 -8.96 -12.81 16.05
CA PHE A 464 -8.63 -14.23 15.96
C PHE A 464 -7.20 -14.38 15.47
N ASN A 465 -6.36 -14.99 16.29
CA ASN A 465 -5.03 -15.45 15.89
C ASN A 465 -5.07 -16.96 15.67
N LEU A 466 -4.33 -17.48 14.69
CA LEU A 466 -4.30 -18.91 14.38
C LEU A 466 -2.87 -19.41 14.22
N GLY A 467 -2.55 -20.56 14.79
CA GLY A 467 -1.34 -21.31 14.50
C GLY A 467 -1.66 -22.73 14.02
N ASP A 468 -0.74 -23.34 13.28
CA ASP A 468 -0.80 -24.76 12.90
C ASP A 468 0.60 -25.41 13.02
N LYS A 469 0.71 -26.70 12.69
CA LYS A 469 1.98 -27.45 12.79
C LYS A 469 3.13 -26.88 11.96
N PHE A 470 2.86 -26.05 10.96
CA PHE A 470 3.87 -25.44 10.09
C PHE A 470 4.29 -24.06 10.57
N GLY A 471 3.47 -23.37 11.37
CA GLY A 471 3.79 -22.06 11.91
C GLY A 471 2.57 -21.26 12.38
N ASP A 472 2.85 -20.06 12.89
CA ASP A 472 1.85 -19.08 13.31
C ASP A 472 1.37 -18.24 12.10
N HIS A 473 0.07 -18.12 11.93
CA HIS A 473 -0.56 -17.29 10.90
C HIS A 473 -0.73 -15.83 11.34
N GLY A 474 -0.58 -15.55 12.64
CA GLY A 474 -0.84 -14.27 13.27
C GLY A 474 -2.33 -13.95 13.33
N LEU A 475 -2.67 -12.66 13.37
CA LEU A 475 -4.05 -12.18 13.33
C LEU A 475 -4.67 -12.46 11.95
N ILE A 476 -5.67 -13.33 11.91
CA ILE A 476 -6.29 -13.83 10.68
C ILE A 476 -7.75 -13.45 10.51
N ALA A 477 -8.46 -13.04 11.57
CA ALA A 477 -9.82 -12.55 11.43
C ALA A 477 -10.13 -11.46 12.46
N VAL A 478 -11.01 -10.56 12.06
CA VAL A 478 -11.51 -9.44 12.84
C VAL A 478 -13.01 -9.39 12.66
N VAL A 479 -13.73 -9.34 13.79
CA VAL A 479 -15.18 -9.17 13.82
C VAL A 479 -15.54 -8.01 14.73
N ILE A 480 -16.35 -7.09 14.22
CA ILE A 480 -16.94 -5.99 14.96
C ILE A 480 -18.45 -6.19 14.92
N LEU A 481 -19.05 -6.33 16.09
CA LEU A 481 -20.48 -6.53 16.28
C LEU A 481 -21.04 -5.29 16.99
N LYS A 482 -22.16 -4.75 16.51
CA LYS A 482 -22.83 -3.57 17.06
C LYS A 482 -24.24 -3.93 17.52
N ALA A 483 -24.61 -3.57 18.74
CA ALA A 483 -26.00 -3.72 19.19
C ALA A 483 -26.91 -2.76 18.40
N LEU A 484 -27.94 -3.29 17.72
CA LEU A 484 -28.99 -2.45 17.09
C LEU A 484 -30.19 -2.27 18.01
N SER A 485 -30.45 -3.26 18.86
CA SER A 485 -31.52 -3.26 19.86
C SER A 485 -31.16 -4.21 21.00
N ALA A 486 -32.04 -4.36 21.99
CA ALA A 486 -31.86 -5.30 23.09
C ALA A 486 -31.83 -6.79 22.66
N GLN A 487 -32.20 -7.11 21.41
CA GLN A 487 -32.27 -8.51 20.93
C GLN A 487 -31.49 -8.76 19.64
N GLU A 488 -31.03 -7.71 18.96
CA GLU A 488 -30.39 -7.79 17.64
C GLU A 488 -28.97 -7.27 17.67
N LEU A 489 -28.06 -8.11 17.19
CA LEU A 489 -26.64 -7.81 17.06
C LEU A 489 -26.26 -7.76 15.57
N PHE A 490 -25.75 -6.62 15.12
CA PHE A 490 -25.33 -6.43 13.73
C PHE A 490 -23.86 -6.74 13.55
N VAL A 491 -23.53 -7.53 12.52
CA VAL A 491 -22.16 -7.73 12.05
C VAL A 491 -21.75 -6.50 11.26
N ASP A 492 -21.21 -5.51 11.97
CA ASP A 492 -20.67 -4.33 11.32
C ASP A 492 -19.48 -4.67 10.45
N SER A 493 -18.55 -5.50 10.92
CA SER A 493 -17.42 -5.91 10.11
C SER A 493 -17.07 -7.34 10.37
N TRP A 494 -16.86 -8.09 9.29
CA TRP A 494 -16.29 -9.42 9.32
C TRP A 494 -15.25 -9.48 8.23
N ILE A 495 -13.99 -9.54 8.67
CA ILE A 495 -12.83 -9.49 7.81
C ILE A 495 -11.98 -10.70 8.11
N MET A 496 -11.57 -11.42 7.08
CA MET A 496 -10.61 -12.51 7.20
C MET A 496 -9.40 -12.27 6.30
N SER A 497 -8.29 -12.83 6.75
CA SER A 497 -7.10 -13.02 5.94
C SER A 497 -7.35 -14.14 4.94
N CYS A 498 -6.83 -13.95 3.74
CA CYS A 498 -6.89 -14.92 2.66
C CYS A 498 -6.20 -16.26 2.99
N ARG A 499 -5.37 -16.29 4.05
CA ARG A 499 -4.61 -17.45 4.52
C ARG A 499 -5.44 -18.51 5.25
N VAL A 500 -6.67 -18.20 5.65
CA VAL A 500 -7.50 -19.12 6.47
C VAL A 500 -8.81 -19.52 5.81
N LEU A 501 -8.98 -19.13 4.54
CA LEU A 501 -10.20 -19.40 3.79
C LEU A 501 -10.35 -20.90 3.52
N LYS A 502 -11.59 -21.39 3.67
CA LYS A 502 -11.93 -22.81 3.54
C LYS A 502 -11.12 -23.71 4.49
N ARG A 503 -10.71 -23.19 5.65
CA ARG A 503 -10.02 -23.97 6.70
C ARG A 503 -10.92 -24.29 7.90
N GLY A 504 -12.24 -24.14 7.75
CA GLY A 504 -13.17 -24.21 8.86
C GLY A 504 -13.20 -22.95 9.72
N MET A 505 -12.43 -21.91 9.36
CA MET A 505 -12.31 -20.68 10.14
C MET A 505 -13.61 -19.86 10.10
N GLU A 506 -14.32 -19.89 8.98
CA GLU A 506 -15.64 -19.28 8.80
C GLU A 506 -16.64 -19.84 9.81
N GLN A 507 -16.68 -21.17 9.92
CA GLN A 507 -17.53 -21.91 10.84
C GLN A 507 -17.11 -21.67 12.29
N PHE A 508 -15.80 -21.69 12.59
CA PHE A 508 -15.26 -21.43 13.93
C PHE A 508 -15.60 -20.01 14.39
N THR A 509 -15.39 -19.02 13.53
CA THR A 509 -15.73 -17.62 13.81
C THR A 509 -17.22 -17.46 14.07
N LEU A 510 -18.08 -18.12 13.28
CA LEU A 510 -19.52 -18.10 13.54
C LEU A 510 -19.89 -18.70 14.89
N ASN A 511 -19.33 -19.87 15.24
CA ASN A 511 -19.55 -20.50 16.54
C ASN A 511 -19.19 -19.53 17.68
N THR A 512 -18.07 -18.81 17.56
CA THR A 512 -17.64 -17.78 18.52
C THR A 512 -18.59 -16.58 18.56
N ILE A 513 -19.03 -16.06 17.41
CA ILE A 513 -20.00 -14.94 17.35
C ILE A 513 -21.31 -15.33 18.04
N VAL A 514 -21.83 -16.52 17.74
CA VAL A 514 -23.09 -17.01 18.34
C VAL A 514 -22.94 -17.21 19.84
N ALA A 515 -21.80 -17.76 20.30
CA ALA A 515 -21.52 -17.90 21.73
C ALA A 515 -21.47 -16.54 22.45
N ALA A 516 -20.79 -15.53 21.86
CA ALA A 516 -20.73 -14.17 22.40
C ALA A 516 -22.11 -13.48 22.41
N ALA A 517 -22.89 -13.66 21.35
CA ALA A 517 -24.26 -13.14 21.25
C ALA A 517 -25.17 -13.75 22.31
N SER A 518 -25.13 -15.08 22.48
CA SER A 518 -25.91 -15.82 23.47
C SER A 518 -25.54 -15.43 24.90
N ALA A 519 -24.25 -15.33 25.21
CA ALA A 519 -23.76 -14.90 26.52
C ALA A 519 -24.20 -13.46 26.89
N SER A 520 -24.41 -12.61 25.89
CA SER A 520 -24.86 -11.23 26.05
C SER A 520 -26.38 -11.07 25.94
N GLY A 521 -27.13 -12.16 25.77
CA GLY A 521 -28.60 -12.17 25.73
C GLY A 521 -29.23 -11.78 24.38
N PHE A 522 -28.45 -11.64 23.31
CA PHE A 522 -28.98 -11.39 21.98
C PHE A 522 -29.62 -12.64 21.39
N LYS A 523 -30.71 -12.47 20.65
CA LYS A 523 -31.47 -13.57 20.04
C LYS A 523 -31.28 -13.67 18.53
N LYS A 524 -30.80 -12.60 17.90
CA LYS A 524 -30.66 -12.52 16.45
C LYS A 524 -29.35 -11.85 16.08
N ILE A 525 -28.67 -12.42 15.07
CA ILE A 525 -27.53 -11.80 14.43
C ILE A 525 -27.95 -11.35 13.03
N VAL A 526 -27.61 -10.12 12.68
CA VAL A 526 -27.94 -9.50 11.39
C VAL A 526 -26.65 -9.16 10.64
N GLY A 527 -26.57 -9.49 9.36
CA GLY A 527 -25.44 -9.24 8.50
C GLY A 527 -25.81 -8.44 7.26
N GLU A 528 -24.82 -7.74 6.70
CA GLU A 528 -24.93 -7.01 5.43
C GLU A 528 -23.72 -7.34 4.56
N TYR A 529 -23.96 -7.51 3.25
CA TYR A 529 -22.91 -7.68 2.24
C TYR A 529 -23.02 -6.53 1.25
N LEU A 530 -21.94 -5.75 1.11
CA LEU A 530 -21.85 -4.66 0.14
C LEU A 530 -20.99 -5.13 -1.04
N PRO A 531 -21.60 -5.40 -2.22
CA PRO A 531 -20.90 -5.97 -3.34
C PRO A 531 -19.89 -5.00 -3.95
N THR A 532 -18.69 -5.50 -4.20
CA THR A 532 -17.64 -4.85 -4.96
C THR A 532 -17.04 -5.83 -5.96
N LYS A 533 -16.26 -5.35 -6.93
CA LYS A 533 -15.53 -6.22 -7.86
C LYS A 533 -14.55 -7.16 -7.13
N LYS A 534 -14.02 -6.77 -5.97
CA LYS A 534 -12.94 -7.49 -5.27
C LYS A 534 -13.43 -8.49 -4.22
N ASN A 535 -14.61 -8.30 -3.64
CA ASN A 535 -15.16 -9.16 -2.57
C ASN A 535 -16.24 -10.15 -3.07
N ALA A 536 -16.32 -10.41 -4.38
CA ALA A 536 -17.27 -11.37 -4.95
C ALA A 536 -17.15 -12.78 -4.33
N LEU A 537 -15.96 -13.13 -3.82
CA LEU A 537 -15.68 -14.39 -3.11
C LEU A 537 -16.62 -14.64 -1.92
N VAL A 538 -17.06 -13.57 -1.24
CA VAL A 538 -17.88 -13.65 -0.02
C VAL A 538 -19.36 -13.37 -0.24
N LYS A 539 -19.81 -13.28 -1.49
CA LYS A 539 -21.22 -13.03 -1.84
C LYS A 539 -22.18 -13.97 -1.12
N ASP A 540 -21.86 -15.27 -1.11
CA ASP A 540 -22.70 -16.31 -0.55
C ASP A 540 -22.26 -16.71 0.87
N HIS A 541 -21.38 -15.93 1.52
CA HIS A 541 -20.80 -16.27 2.82
C HIS A 541 -21.86 -16.48 3.91
N TYR A 542 -22.78 -15.52 4.07
CA TYR A 542 -23.88 -15.62 5.03
C TYR A 542 -24.80 -16.81 4.74
N LEU A 543 -25.14 -17.02 3.46
CA LEU A 543 -25.96 -18.15 3.03
C LEU A 543 -25.32 -19.50 3.39
N ASN A 544 -24.04 -19.67 3.06
CA ASN A 544 -23.27 -20.88 3.35
C ASN A 544 -23.14 -21.17 4.84
N LEU A 545 -23.20 -20.11 5.66
CA LEU A 545 -23.18 -20.20 7.12
C LEU A 545 -24.55 -20.49 7.74
N GLY A 546 -25.64 -20.40 6.97
CA GLY A 546 -27.01 -20.71 7.40
C GLY A 546 -27.85 -19.49 7.76
N PHE A 547 -27.44 -18.28 7.37
CA PHE A 547 -28.28 -17.10 7.46
C PHE A 547 -29.37 -17.12 6.39
N THR A 548 -30.49 -16.45 6.68
CA THR A 548 -31.62 -16.31 5.77
C THR A 548 -31.76 -14.87 5.28
N PRO A 549 -32.11 -14.64 4.00
CA PRO A 549 -32.26 -13.29 3.46
C PRO A 549 -33.60 -12.67 3.90
N VAL A 550 -33.57 -11.44 4.44
CA VAL A 550 -34.74 -10.65 4.85
C VAL A 550 -34.49 -9.17 4.53
N ASN A 551 -35.33 -8.57 3.66
CA ASN A 551 -35.32 -7.12 3.33
C ASN A 551 -33.91 -6.54 3.14
N ASP A 552 -33.15 -7.14 2.22
CA ASP A 552 -31.75 -6.78 1.85
C ASP A 552 -30.67 -7.06 2.91
N ARG A 553 -31.00 -7.78 3.98
CA ARG A 553 -30.06 -8.23 5.03
C ARG A 553 -30.08 -9.75 5.20
N TRP A 554 -29.11 -10.24 5.96
CA TRP A 554 -28.99 -11.64 6.34
C TRP A 554 -29.30 -11.79 7.83
N GLU A 555 -30.12 -12.76 8.19
CA GLU A 555 -30.50 -12.99 9.59
C GLU A 555 -30.22 -14.43 10.03
N LEU A 556 -29.71 -14.58 11.25
CA LEU A 556 -29.52 -15.86 11.94
C LEU A 556 -30.18 -15.80 13.32
N ASP A 557 -30.98 -16.82 13.62
CA ASP A 557 -31.55 -17.04 14.95
C ASP A 557 -30.50 -17.73 15.85
N VAL A 558 -30.08 -17.02 16.90
CA VAL A 558 -29.09 -17.50 17.88
C VAL A 558 -29.64 -18.69 18.67
N THR A 559 -30.95 -18.72 18.93
CA THR A 559 -31.58 -19.73 19.80
C THR A 559 -31.80 -21.06 19.08
N ALA A 560 -31.91 -21.03 17.75
CA ALA A 560 -32.05 -22.22 16.91
C ALA A 560 -30.72 -22.72 16.33
N TYR A 561 -29.61 -22.01 16.59
CA TYR A 561 -28.31 -22.33 16.02
C TYR A 561 -27.72 -23.61 16.61
N GLN A 562 -27.23 -24.48 15.72
CA GLN A 562 -26.42 -25.64 16.09
C GLN A 562 -24.97 -25.37 15.71
N PRO A 563 -24.02 -25.53 16.66
CA PRO A 563 -22.59 -25.34 16.38
C PRO A 563 -22.14 -26.13 15.16
N LYS A 564 -21.42 -25.46 14.28
CA LYS A 564 -20.85 -26.08 13.07
C LYS A 564 -19.63 -26.92 13.47
N GLU A 565 -19.43 -28.03 12.77
CA GLU A 565 -18.23 -28.86 12.94
C GLU A 565 -16.97 -28.08 12.52
N VAL A 566 -15.94 -28.14 13.36
CA VAL A 566 -14.67 -27.43 13.18
C VAL A 566 -13.50 -28.27 13.68
N TYR A 567 -12.34 -28.13 13.05
CA TYR A 567 -11.08 -28.80 13.44
C TYR A 567 -10.06 -27.80 13.99
N ILE A 568 -10.55 -26.76 14.64
CA ILE A 568 -9.76 -25.69 15.24
C ILE A 568 -10.02 -25.74 16.74
N THR A 569 -8.97 -25.92 17.53
CA THR A 569 -9.07 -25.93 18.99
C THR A 569 -8.79 -24.53 19.52
N GLN A 570 -9.68 -24.01 20.38
CA GLN A 570 -9.44 -22.74 21.04
C GLN A 570 -8.32 -22.90 22.09
N LYS A 571 -7.37 -21.98 22.09
CA LYS A 571 -6.28 -21.92 23.06
C LYS A 571 -6.85 -21.35 24.36
N ASP A 572 -6.59 -22.04 25.47
CA ASP A 572 -7.01 -21.64 26.83
C ASP A 572 -6.40 -20.30 27.27
#